data_AF-A0A8C6XI74-F1
#
_entry.id   AF-A0A8C6XI74-F1
#
_cell.length_a   1.000
_cell.length_b   1.000
_cell.length_c   1.000
_cell.angle_alpha   90.00
_cell.angle_beta   90.00
_cell.angle_gamma   90.00
#
_symmetry.space_group_name_H-M   'P 1'
#
loop_
_entity.id
_entity.type
_entity.pdbx_description
1 polymer ?
#
loop_
_entity_poly.entity_id
_entity_poly.type
_entity_poly.pdbx_seq_one_letter_code
_entity_poly.pdbx_strand_id
1 'polypeptide(L)'
;MRLPCDVVVVSRLLPSAGMRAPGRAARALLALGKPTGGEGGVCLLVSTARHRPGAKYQLRENIDQLFTKFVDEGKATLRLKEPAVDICLSKANVSELRTFLYAVKLAHQGTKEETLPLSKLVSPKASEVEKPKTKMTITSKKDYPLTRNFPYSLEYLQASYCKLARIDMRMLCLRNLRKLDLSHNSIKQLPATIGDLVCLQELNLQDNQLESFNVALCNSTLKRSLQSLDLSQNKIKALPTEFCYLQKLVHLKLDDNNLIRLPFKIGQLSHLRFLSVARNKLPFLPSEFAKLSLESLDLFGNYFEQPKPLVPDIHLQIPLTLLEYSARATINYRIPYDCHILPYHLCDDLEMSKTCQCGRACLTCFIQTTVTMNLHSVAHTVVLVDNMGGTEAPILCYFCSLTCYSQFLDRHLQSVR
;
A
#
# COMPACT_ATOMS: atom_id res chain seq x y z
N MET A 1 1.68 -32.58 21.08
CA MET A 1 1.45 -31.75 19.89
C MET A 1 0.77 -30.45 20.29
N ARG A 2 0.99 -29.33 19.58
CA ARG A 2 0.33 -28.02 19.83
C ARG A 2 -0.36 -27.53 18.56
N LEU A 3 -1.57 -26.99 18.67
CA LEU A 3 -2.34 -26.45 17.55
C LEU A 3 -2.93 -25.08 17.94
N PRO A 4 -2.46 -23.98 17.34
CA PRO A 4 -3.06 -22.66 17.53
C PRO A 4 -4.28 -22.49 16.60
N CYS A 5 -5.47 -22.30 17.16
CA CYS A 5 -6.68 -22.06 16.38
C CYS A 5 -7.74 -21.28 17.16
N ASP A 6 -8.82 -20.90 16.49
CA ASP A 6 -9.97 -20.26 17.14
C ASP A 6 -10.91 -21.36 17.65
N VAL A 7 -11.18 -21.38 18.95
CA VAL A 7 -11.97 -22.40 19.64
C VAL A 7 -13.24 -21.81 20.23
N VAL A 8 -14.35 -22.51 20.03
CA VAL A 8 -15.59 -22.33 20.79
C VAL A 8 -15.83 -23.61 21.57
N VAL A 9 -15.99 -23.52 22.89
CA VAL A 9 -16.44 -24.64 23.72
C VAL A 9 -17.92 -24.43 23.99
N VAL A 10 -18.76 -25.33 23.47
CA VAL A 10 -20.21 -25.30 23.64
C VAL A 10 -20.62 -26.40 24.62
N SER A 11 -21.17 -26.03 25.77
CA SER A 11 -21.76 -27.01 26.69
C SER A 11 -23.15 -27.41 26.22
N ARG A 12 -23.39 -28.73 26.13
CA ARG A 12 -24.70 -29.29 25.73
C ARG A 12 -25.74 -29.24 26.87
N LEU A 13 -25.34 -28.85 28.08
CA LEU A 13 -26.23 -28.66 29.23
C LEU A 13 -26.81 -27.25 29.33
N LEU A 14 -26.30 -26.29 28.54
CA LEU A 14 -26.77 -24.89 28.54
C LEU A 14 -28.18 -24.71 27.93
N PRO A 15 -28.56 -25.39 26.82
CA PRO A 15 -29.90 -25.28 26.25
C PRO A 15 -31.01 -25.76 27.20
N SER A 16 -30.73 -26.79 28.00
CA SER A 16 -31.64 -27.32 29.02
C SER A 16 -31.76 -26.43 30.26
N ALA A 17 -30.83 -25.49 30.46
CA ALA A 17 -30.84 -24.50 31.54
C ALA A 17 -31.40 -23.12 31.13
N GLY A 18 -32.01 -23.00 29.94
CA GLY A 18 -32.63 -21.76 29.47
C GLY A 18 -31.67 -20.64 29.05
N MET A 19 -30.36 -20.90 28.98
CA MET A 19 -29.36 -19.90 28.56
C MET A 19 -29.02 -20.01 27.07
N ARG A 20 -29.12 -18.90 26.31
CA ARG A 20 -28.69 -18.82 24.90
C ARG A 20 -27.39 -18.03 24.75
N ALA A 21 -26.34 -18.73 24.34
CA ALA A 21 -25.59 -18.56 23.07
C ALA A 21 -24.21 -19.23 23.19
N PRO A 22 -23.68 -19.89 22.15
CA PRO A 22 -22.28 -20.28 22.11
C PRO A 22 -21.41 -19.01 22.22
N GLY A 23 -20.44 -19.00 23.12
CA GLY A 23 -19.51 -17.88 23.27
C GLY A 23 -18.80 -17.56 21.95
N ARG A 24 -18.39 -16.29 21.75
CA ARG A 24 -17.56 -15.91 20.59
C ARG A 24 -16.29 -16.76 20.56
N ALA A 25 -15.90 -17.22 19.37
CA ALA A 25 -14.67 -17.99 19.16
C ALA A 25 -13.46 -17.22 19.73
N ALA A 26 -12.75 -17.88 20.65
CA ALA A 26 -11.55 -17.33 21.28
C ALA A 26 -10.33 -17.99 20.65
N ARG A 27 -9.31 -17.20 20.32
CA ARG A 27 -8.01 -17.77 19.94
C ARG A 27 -7.50 -18.59 21.12
N ALA A 28 -7.13 -19.84 20.85
CA ALA A 28 -6.73 -20.82 21.83
C ALA A 28 -5.53 -21.62 21.31
N LEU A 29 -4.73 -22.14 22.24
CA LEU A 29 -3.76 -23.17 21.93
C LEU A 29 -4.27 -24.49 22.48
N LEU A 30 -4.48 -25.47 21.59
CA LEU A 30 -4.73 -26.85 21.99
C LEU A 30 -3.40 -27.58 22.13
N ALA A 31 -3.22 -28.29 23.23
CA ALA A 31 -2.06 -29.14 23.44
C ALA A 31 -2.50 -30.56 23.84
N LEU A 32 -1.89 -31.55 23.20
CA LEU A 32 -2.02 -32.97 23.55
C LEU A 32 -0.79 -33.40 24.36
N GLY A 33 -1.02 -33.90 25.58
CA GLY A 33 0.04 -34.35 26.47
C GLY A 33 -0.45 -35.05 27.73
N LYS A 34 0.50 -35.43 28.60
CA LYS A 34 0.22 -36.08 29.89
C LYS A 34 0.13 -35.05 31.03
N PRO A 35 -0.78 -35.23 32.01
CA PRO A 35 -0.77 -34.43 33.23
C PRO A 35 0.47 -34.74 34.08
N THR A 36 1.02 -33.72 34.74
CA THR A 36 2.16 -33.86 35.66
C THR A 36 1.68 -34.47 36.98
N GLY A 37 1.86 -35.78 37.14
CA GLY A 37 1.59 -36.53 38.38
C GLY A 37 0.57 -37.66 38.21
N GLY A 38 1.05 -38.90 38.04
CA GLY A 38 0.32 -40.16 38.28
C GLY A 38 -0.72 -40.60 37.24
N GLU A 39 -0.50 -41.78 36.63
CA GLU A 39 -1.42 -42.70 35.92
C GLU A 39 -2.67 -42.14 35.17
N GLY A 40 -2.57 -40.96 34.58
CA GLY A 40 -3.63 -40.37 33.76
C GLY A 40 -3.35 -40.51 32.28
N GLY A 41 -4.27 -41.12 31.52
CA GLY A 41 -4.20 -41.21 30.06
C GLY A 41 -4.13 -39.84 29.35
N VAL A 42 -3.99 -39.84 28.02
CA VAL A 42 -3.75 -38.62 27.23
C VAL A 42 -4.85 -37.56 27.45
N CYS A 43 -4.42 -36.34 27.79
CA CYS A 43 -5.29 -35.18 28.00
C CYS A 43 -5.17 -34.17 26.85
N LEU A 44 -6.30 -33.55 26.52
CA LEU A 44 -6.39 -32.35 25.71
C LEU A 44 -6.45 -31.11 26.61
N LEU A 45 -5.46 -30.24 26.49
CA LEU A 45 -5.44 -28.95 27.15
C LEU A 45 -5.89 -27.86 26.17
N VAL A 46 -6.95 -27.12 26.51
CA VAL A 46 -7.42 -25.95 25.75
C VAL A 46 -7.09 -24.70 26.55
N SER A 47 -6.07 -23.95 26.11
CA SER A 47 -5.65 -22.71 26.77
C SER A 47 -6.11 -21.50 25.98
N THR A 48 -6.77 -20.54 26.64
CA THR A 48 -7.20 -19.27 26.02
C THR A 48 -6.51 -18.09 26.69
N ALA A 49 -6.50 -16.91 26.06
CA ALA A 49 -5.88 -15.71 26.64
C ALA A 49 -6.55 -15.31 27.98
N ARG A 50 -7.86 -15.61 28.13
CA ARG A 50 -8.65 -15.36 29.35
C ARG A 50 -8.40 -16.41 30.44
N HIS A 51 -8.03 -17.63 30.07
CA HIS A 51 -7.78 -18.74 31.00
C HIS A 51 -6.51 -19.50 30.60
N ARG A 52 -5.35 -18.94 30.98
CA ARG A 52 -4.01 -19.48 30.67
C ARG A 52 -3.71 -20.87 31.28
N PRO A 53 -4.23 -21.24 32.48
CA PRO A 53 -4.07 -22.61 32.99
C PRO A 53 -4.75 -23.66 32.11
N GLY A 54 -5.69 -23.22 31.25
CA GLY A 54 -6.41 -24.04 30.29
C GLY A 54 -7.42 -25.00 30.92
N ALA A 55 -8.42 -25.39 30.15
CA ALA A 55 -9.33 -26.48 30.51
C ALA A 55 -8.72 -27.80 30.06
N LYS A 56 -8.71 -28.81 30.93
CA LYS A 56 -8.19 -30.15 30.63
C LYS A 56 -9.36 -31.10 30.35
N TYR A 57 -9.28 -31.85 29.27
CA TYR A 57 -10.26 -32.85 28.87
C TYR A 57 -9.57 -34.19 28.66
N GLN A 58 -10.05 -35.24 29.32
CA GLN A 58 -9.57 -36.60 29.13
C GLN A 58 -10.01 -37.11 27.74
N LEU A 59 -9.14 -37.78 26.98
CA LEU A 59 -9.51 -38.26 25.64
C LEU A 59 -9.77 -39.77 25.54
N ARG A 60 -9.18 -40.57 26.43
CA ARG A 60 -9.33 -42.03 26.45
C ARG A 60 -10.81 -42.40 26.61
N GLU A 61 -11.38 -43.11 25.63
CA GLU A 61 -12.78 -43.57 25.59
C GLU A 61 -13.87 -42.46 25.71
N ASN A 62 -13.46 -41.20 25.71
CA ASN A 62 -14.31 -40.05 26.03
C ASN A 62 -14.73 -39.21 24.81
N ILE A 63 -14.37 -39.63 23.60
CA ILE A 63 -14.83 -38.99 22.36
C ILE A 63 -16.09 -39.73 21.91
N ASP A 64 -17.17 -38.97 21.70
CA ASP A 64 -18.42 -39.49 21.17
C ASP A 64 -18.41 -39.45 19.64
N GLN A 65 -18.09 -38.29 19.07
CA GLN A 65 -18.02 -38.10 17.61
C GLN A 65 -16.98 -37.06 17.21
N LEU A 66 -16.32 -37.29 16.08
CA LEU A 66 -15.37 -36.37 15.47
C LEU A 66 -15.93 -35.87 14.13
N PHE A 67 -16.30 -34.60 14.04
CA PHE A 67 -16.81 -34.00 12.80
C PHE A 67 -15.67 -33.40 11.99
N THR A 68 -15.34 -34.06 10.86
CA THR A 68 -14.21 -33.70 9.99
C THR A 68 -14.62 -33.23 8.59
N LYS A 69 -15.91 -32.91 8.37
CA LYS A 69 -16.44 -32.56 7.05
C LYS A 69 -15.77 -31.33 6.40
N PHE A 70 -15.25 -30.42 7.22
CA PHE A 70 -14.66 -29.14 6.78
C PHE A 70 -13.18 -28.98 7.17
N VAL A 71 -12.44 -30.09 7.29
CA VAL A 71 -11.01 -30.04 7.66
C VAL A 71 -10.18 -29.27 6.64
N ASP A 72 -10.55 -29.36 5.36
CA ASP A 72 -9.88 -28.63 4.26
C ASP A 72 -10.10 -27.10 4.35
N GLU A 73 -11.14 -26.66 5.06
CA GLU A 73 -11.36 -25.25 5.42
C GLU A 73 -10.75 -24.86 6.77
N GLY A 74 -10.00 -25.76 7.41
CA GLY A 74 -9.41 -25.54 8.73
C GLY A 74 -10.44 -25.57 9.88
N LYS A 75 -11.56 -26.29 9.72
CA LYS A 75 -12.64 -26.43 10.71
C LYS A 75 -12.84 -27.88 11.12
N ALA A 76 -13.06 -28.14 12.40
CA ALA A 76 -13.41 -29.45 12.91
C ALA A 76 -14.15 -29.33 14.24
N THR A 77 -15.02 -30.28 14.58
CA THR A 77 -15.68 -30.30 15.89
C THR A 77 -15.39 -31.62 16.60
N LEU A 78 -14.93 -31.53 17.84
CA LEU A 78 -14.71 -32.65 18.74
C LEU A 78 -15.85 -32.72 19.75
N ARG A 79 -16.63 -33.80 19.72
CA ARG A 79 -17.70 -34.05 20.68
C ARG A 79 -17.20 -34.98 21.78
N LEU A 80 -17.17 -34.49 23.03
CA LEU A 80 -16.79 -35.27 24.21
C LEU A 80 -18.01 -35.83 24.92
N LYS A 81 -17.89 -37.01 25.56
CA LYS A 81 -18.94 -37.61 26.40
C LYS A 81 -19.02 -36.88 27.75
N GLU A 82 -17.90 -36.76 28.46
CA GLU A 82 -17.79 -36.12 29.77
C GLU A 82 -16.59 -35.13 29.84
N PRO A 83 -16.79 -33.85 30.20
CA PRO A 83 -18.08 -33.17 30.26
C PRO A 83 -18.76 -33.13 28.88
N ALA A 84 -20.08 -33.00 28.87
CA ALA A 84 -20.89 -32.99 27.65
C ALA A 84 -20.70 -31.69 26.84
N VAL A 85 -19.53 -31.54 26.21
CA VAL A 85 -19.12 -30.35 25.46
C VAL A 85 -18.74 -30.68 24.02
N ASP A 86 -19.06 -29.74 23.13
CA ASP A 86 -18.62 -29.72 21.73
C ASP A 86 -17.52 -28.66 21.60
N ILE A 87 -16.30 -29.08 21.26
CA ILE A 87 -15.14 -28.21 21.03
C ILE A 87 -15.04 -27.96 19.52
N CYS A 88 -15.51 -26.79 19.09
CA CYS A 88 -15.48 -26.36 17.70
C CYS A 88 -14.16 -25.63 17.41
N LEU A 89 -13.38 -26.15 16.47
CA LEU A 89 -12.13 -25.59 15.97
C LEU A 89 -12.38 -24.85 14.66
N SER A 90 -11.75 -23.69 14.50
CA SER A 90 -11.81 -22.89 13.28
C SER A 90 -10.48 -22.15 13.05
N LYS A 91 -10.18 -21.79 11.79
CA LYS A 91 -8.95 -21.06 11.40
C LYS A 91 -7.66 -21.73 11.87
N ALA A 92 -7.64 -23.07 11.87
CA ALA A 92 -6.43 -23.86 12.07
C ALA A 92 -5.69 -24.05 10.74
N ASN A 93 -4.37 -24.21 10.81
CA ASN A 93 -3.58 -24.65 9.65
C ASN A 93 -4.02 -26.08 9.25
N VAL A 94 -4.38 -26.30 7.99
CA VAL A 94 -4.96 -27.58 7.49
C VAL A 94 -4.03 -28.75 7.75
N SER A 95 -2.72 -28.59 7.50
CA SER A 95 -1.73 -29.65 7.70
C SER A 95 -1.60 -30.03 9.18
N GLU A 96 -1.47 -29.03 10.05
CA GLU A 96 -1.38 -29.24 11.50
C GLU A 96 -2.69 -29.80 12.06
N LEU A 97 -3.84 -29.35 11.55
CA LEU A 97 -5.16 -29.83 11.96
C LEU A 97 -5.35 -31.31 11.61
N ARG A 98 -4.94 -31.75 10.40
CA ARG A 98 -5.01 -33.17 10.00
C ARG A 98 -4.16 -34.05 10.92
N THR A 99 -2.91 -33.66 11.17
CA THR A 99 -2.02 -34.39 12.08
C THR A 99 -2.57 -34.38 13.52
N PHE A 100 -3.20 -33.28 13.94
CA PHE A 100 -3.78 -33.14 15.27
C PHE A 100 -4.98 -34.06 15.45
N LEU A 101 -5.91 -34.07 14.50
CA LEU A 101 -7.09 -34.92 14.54
C LEU A 101 -6.72 -36.41 14.47
N TYR A 102 -5.68 -36.75 13.71
CA TYR A 102 -5.13 -38.10 13.70
C TYR A 102 -4.58 -38.50 15.07
N ALA A 103 -3.79 -37.63 15.72
CA ALA A 103 -3.29 -37.86 17.07
C ALA A 103 -4.41 -37.97 18.12
N VAL A 104 -5.51 -37.20 17.97
CA VAL A 104 -6.69 -37.33 18.84
C VAL A 104 -7.40 -38.67 18.66
N LYS A 105 -7.56 -39.15 17.42
CA LYS A 105 -8.17 -40.47 17.16
C LYS A 105 -7.36 -41.60 17.80
N LEU A 106 -6.03 -41.55 17.69
CA LEU A 106 -5.14 -42.51 18.34
C LEU A 106 -5.21 -42.42 19.88
N ALA A 107 -5.27 -41.20 20.42
CA ALA A 107 -5.42 -40.98 21.87
C ALA A 107 -6.75 -41.55 22.42
N HIS A 108 -7.81 -41.55 21.62
CA HIS A 108 -9.10 -42.14 21.98
C HIS A 108 -9.07 -43.67 22.00
N GLN A 109 -8.38 -44.29 21.03
CA GLN A 109 -8.28 -45.75 20.85
C GLN A 109 -7.31 -46.45 21.82
N GLY A 110 -6.61 -45.71 22.67
CA GLY A 110 -5.70 -46.28 23.68
C GLY A 110 -4.44 -46.93 23.10
N THR A 111 -4.00 -46.53 21.91
CA THR A 111 -2.82 -47.08 21.25
C THR A 111 -1.52 -46.73 22.02
N LYS A 112 -0.52 -47.64 22.00
CA LYS A 112 0.72 -47.56 22.79
C LYS A 112 1.42 -46.19 22.66
N GLU A 113 1.80 -45.66 23.82
CA GLU A 113 2.18 -44.26 24.09
C GLU A 113 3.40 -43.75 23.31
N GLU A 114 4.22 -44.66 22.76
CA GLU A 114 5.46 -44.37 22.02
C GLU A 114 5.22 -43.87 20.59
N THR A 115 4.02 -44.07 20.03
CA THR A 115 3.69 -43.66 18.65
C THR A 115 3.07 -42.26 18.55
N LEU A 116 2.81 -41.60 19.67
CA LEU A 116 2.14 -40.31 19.72
C LEU A 116 3.14 -39.16 19.92
N PRO A 117 3.09 -38.09 19.09
CA PRO A 117 3.90 -36.90 19.30
C PRO A 117 3.35 -36.08 20.49
N LEU A 118 3.61 -36.55 21.71
CA LEU A 118 3.14 -35.94 22.95
C LEU A 118 4.03 -34.74 23.33
N SER A 119 3.40 -33.63 23.75
CA SER A 119 4.12 -32.47 24.29
C SER A 119 4.00 -32.45 25.81
N LYS A 120 5.02 -31.98 26.54
CA LYS A 120 4.85 -31.60 27.95
C LYS A 120 3.77 -30.52 28.04
N LEU A 121 2.73 -30.75 28.85
CA LEU A 121 1.62 -29.80 29.09
C LEU A 121 2.12 -28.64 29.95
N VAL A 122 2.84 -27.71 29.34
CA VAL A 122 3.23 -26.44 29.94
C VAL A 122 2.24 -25.37 29.49
N SER A 123 1.86 -24.48 30.40
CA SER A 123 1.01 -23.34 30.06
C SER A 123 1.65 -22.52 28.94
N PRO A 124 0.89 -22.17 27.88
CA PRO A 124 1.47 -21.46 26.75
C PRO A 124 1.81 -20.01 27.08
N LYS A 125 2.83 -19.48 26.38
CA LYS A 125 3.16 -18.05 26.42
C LYS A 125 1.97 -17.26 25.86
N ALA A 126 1.73 -16.05 26.39
CA ALA A 126 0.62 -15.20 25.94
C ALA A 126 0.60 -14.96 24.42
N SER A 127 1.78 -14.92 23.78
CA SER A 127 1.95 -14.77 22.33
C SER A 127 1.44 -15.94 21.48
N GLU A 128 1.29 -17.15 22.05
CA GLU A 128 0.81 -18.35 21.32
C GLU A 128 -0.73 -18.41 21.27
N VAL A 129 -1.39 -17.61 22.10
CA VAL A 129 -2.85 -17.66 22.34
C VAL A 129 -3.55 -16.37 21.88
N GLU A 130 -2.79 -15.29 21.66
CA GLU A 130 -3.31 -14.05 21.10
C GLU A 130 -3.31 -14.09 19.56
N LYS A 131 -4.21 -13.32 18.95
CA LYS A 131 -4.19 -13.13 17.49
C LYS A 131 -2.86 -12.46 17.10
N PRO A 132 -2.27 -12.84 15.96
CA PRO A 132 -1.07 -12.16 15.46
C PRO A 132 -1.33 -10.66 15.36
N LYS A 133 -0.38 -9.86 15.86
CA LYS A 133 -0.50 -8.40 15.85
C LYS A 133 -0.47 -7.91 14.40
N THR A 134 -1.60 -7.40 13.92
CA THR A 134 -1.73 -6.82 12.57
C THR A 134 -1.53 -5.32 12.54
N LYS A 135 -1.68 -4.65 13.70
CA LYS A 135 -1.47 -3.21 13.87
C LYS A 135 -0.41 -2.96 14.94
N MET A 136 0.55 -2.11 14.64
CA MET A 136 1.51 -1.58 15.61
C MET A 136 1.64 -0.07 15.43
N THR A 137 1.58 0.65 16.54
CA THR A 137 1.70 2.11 16.59
C THR A 137 2.77 2.47 17.60
N ILE A 138 3.72 3.29 17.18
CA ILE A 138 4.84 3.81 17.94
C ILE A 138 4.80 5.33 17.73
N THR A 139 4.61 6.06 18.82
CA THR A 139 4.47 7.54 18.81
C THR A 139 5.59 8.23 19.57
N SER A 140 6.57 7.47 20.07
CA SER A 140 7.69 8.00 20.82
C SER A 140 8.91 7.13 20.63
N LYS A 141 10.09 7.76 20.63
CA LYS A 141 11.38 7.08 20.54
C LYS A 141 11.57 6.01 21.64
N LYS A 142 10.94 6.19 22.81
CA LYS A 142 11.04 5.22 23.93
C LYS A 142 10.34 3.90 23.64
N ASP A 143 9.26 3.94 22.87
CA ASP A 143 8.42 2.78 22.55
C ASP A 143 8.94 2.03 21.31
N TYR A 144 9.96 2.59 20.65
CA TYR A 144 10.54 2.01 19.45
C TYR A 144 11.29 0.70 19.80
N PRO A 145 10.98 -0.44 19.16
CA PRO A 145 11.60 -1.71 19.48
C PRO A 145 13.05 -1.76 18.98
N LEU A 146 14.00 -1.50 19.88
CA LEU A 146 15.44 -1.56 19.55
C LEU A 146 15.94 -3.01 19.46
N THR A 147 15.54 -3.87 20.39
CA THR A 147 16.06 -5.25 20.52
C THR A 147 15.14 -6.33 19.97
N ARG A 148 13.88 -6.00 19.65
CA ARG A 148 12.88 -6.96 19.15
C ARG A 148 12.57 -6.69 17.67
N ASN A 149 12.39 -7.75 16.90
CA ASN A 149 11.91 -7.64 15.52
C ASN A 149 10.43 -7.27 15.48
N PHE A 150 10.04 -6.59 14.40
CA PHE A 150 8.63 -6.33 14.11
C PHE A 150 7.90 -7.65 13.81
N PRO A 151 6.65 -7.82 14.28
CA PRO A 151 5.84 -8.98 13.92
C PRO A 151 5.62 -9.07 12.40
N TYR A 152 5.97 -10.21 11.78
CA TYR A 152 5.82 -10.43 10.32
C TYR A 152 4.37 -10.39 9.81
N SER A 153 3.40 -10.44 10.72
CA SER A 153 1.96 -10.39 10.43
C SER A 153 1.38 -8.97 10.39
N LEU A 154 2.22 -7.95 10.55
CA LEU A 154 1.77 -6.56 10.49
C LEU A 154 1.26 -6.19 9.10
N GLU A 155 0.07 -5.58 9.10
CA GLU A 155 -0.55 -4.95 7.94
C GLU A 155 -0.53 -3.42 8.06
N TYR A 156 -0.55 -2.90 9.29
CA TYR A 156 -0.43 -1.48 9.59
C TYR A 156 0.71 -1.24 10.57
N LEU A 157 1.64 -0.37 10.19
CA LEU A 157 2.75 0.06 11.02
C LEU A 157 2.82 1.58 11.01
N GLN A 158 2.64 2.18 12.17
CA GLN A 158 2.85 3.61 12.40
C GLN A 158 4.04 3.78 13.33
N ALA A 159 5.05 4.52 12.89
CA ALA A 159 6.20 4.91 13.68
C ALA A 159 6.43 6.42 13.50
N SER A 160 5.63 7.21 14.22
CA SER A 160 5.65 8.67 14.17
C SER A 160 6.39 9.26 15.38
N TYR A 161 6.91 10.48 15.25
CA TYR A 161 7.61 11.19 16.33
C TYR A 161 8.80 10.43 16.95
N CYS A 162 9.42 9.54 16.17
CA CYS A 162 10.52 8.68 16.63
C CYS A 162 11.91 9.30 16.38
N LYS A 163 11.96 10.49 15.75
CA LYS A 163 13.20 11.17 15.32
C LYS A 163 14.08 10.25 14.44
N LEU A 164 13.44 9.43 13.60
CA LEU A 164 14.15 8.52 12.71
C LEU A 164 14.83 9.33 11.61
N ALA A 165 16.15 9.20 11.49
CA ALA A 165 16.92 9.81 10.39
C ALA A 165 16.90 8.93 9.12
N ARG A 166 16.66 7.64 9.29
CA ARG A 166 16.59 6.63 8.23
C ARG A 166 15.50 5.62 8.57
N ILE A 167 14.97 4.98 7.53
CA ILE A 167 13.98 3.92 7.67
C ILE A 167 14.69 2.65 8.13
N ASP A 168 14.12 1.99 9.12
CA ASP A 168 14.64 0.74 9.65
C ASP A 168 14.38 -0.40 8.67
N MET A 169 15.47 -1.06 8.24
CA MET A 169 15.42 -2.13 7.25
C MET A 169 14.53 -3.30 7.70
N ARG A 170 14.32 -3.49 9.02
CA ARG A 170 13.42 -4.51 9.56
C ARG A 170 11.96 -4.26 9.20
N MET A 171 11.55 -3.01 8.98
CA MET A 171 10.20 -2.66 8.51
C MET A 171 9.99 -3.07 7.05
N LEU A 172 11.07 -3.11 6.26
CA LEU A 172 11.04 -3.42 4.82
C LEU A 172 10.90 -4.93 4.56
N CYS A 173 11.13 -5.77 5.57
CA CYS A 173 10.90 -7.21 5.48
C CYS A 173 9.42 -7.61 5.66
N LEU A 174 8.52 -6.66 5.96
CA LEU A 174 7.12 -6.92 6.27
C LEU A 174 6.27 -7.03 4.99
N ARG A 175 6.23 -8.23 4.39
CA ARG A 175 5.54 -8.47 3.11
C ARG A 175 4.02 -8.27 3.12
N ASN A 176 3.40 -8.34 4.29
CA ASN A 176 1.95 -8.14 4.46
C ASN A 176 1.57 -6.68 4.74
N LEU A 177 2.56 -5.78 4.81
CA LEU A 177 2.33 -4.39 5.16
C LEU A 177 1.55 -3.68 4.06
N ARG A 178 0.39 -3.14 4.43
CA ARG A 178 -0.50 -2.36 3.55
C ARG A 178 -0.41 -0.88 3.80
N LYS A 179 -0.17 -0.50 5.06
CA LYS A 179 -0.12 0.90 5.49
C LYS A 179 1.14 1.13 6.31
N LEU A 180 1.98 2.04 5.84
CA LEU A 180 3.20 2.47 6.51
C LEU A 180 3.13 3.96 6.79
N ASP A 181 3.09 4.33 8.06
CA ASP A 181 3.12 5.71 8.51
C ASP A 181 4.44 6.00 9.23
N LEU A 182 5.22 6.89 8.63
CA LEU A 182 6.51 7.38 9.10
C LEU A 182 6.50 8.90 9.27
N SER A 183 5.33 9.48 9.50
CA SER A 183 5.15 10.92 9.67
C SER A 183 5.91 11.49 10.88
N HIS A 184 6.20 12.79 10.86
CA HIS A 184 6.86 13.51 11.96
C HIS A 184 8.19 12.88 12.38
N ASN A 185 9.07 12.63 11.41
CA ASN A 185 10.42 12.10 11.62
C ASN A 185 11.47 13.03 11.01
N SER A 186 12.70 12.54 10.82
CA SER A 186 13.79 13.32 10.23
C SER A 186 14.41 12.58 9.04
N ILE A 187 13.58 11.86 8.29
CA ILE A 187 14.02 11.04 7.18
C ILE A 187 14.41 11.95 6.02
N LYS A 188 15.66 11.84 5.56
CA LYS A 188 16.19 12.65 4.46
C LYS A 188 16.06 12.00 3.09
N GLN A 189 16.10 10.67 3.04
CA GLN A 189 16.06 9.89 1.81
C GLN A 189 15.33 8.57 2.04
N LEU A 190 14.61 8.12 1.01
CA LEU A 190 13.94 6.83 1.00
C LEU A 190 14.87 5.77 0.38
N PRO A 191 15.08 4.62 1.04
CA PRO A 191 15.84 3.53 0.47
C PRO A 191 15.04 2.87 -0.67
N ALA A 192 15.71 2.40 -1.72
CA ALA A 192 15.07 1.74 -2.86
C ALA A 192 14.29 0.47 -2.44
N THR A 193 14.72 -0.17 -1.36
CA THR A 193 14.09 -1.38 -0.77
C THR A 193 12.67 -1.14 -0.22
N ILE A 194 12.19 0.10 -0.07
CA ILE A 194 10.76 0.35 0.13
C ILE A 194 9.92 -0.20 -1.03
N GLY A 195 10.51 -0.23 -2.23
CA GLY A 195 9.90 -0.76 -3.43
C GLY A 195 9.61 -2.26 -3.40
N ASP A 196 10.15 -2.99 -2.43
CA ASP A 196 9.96 -4.45 -2.26
C ASP A 196 8.66 -4.78 -1.50
N LEU A 197 7.99 -3.77 -0.93
CA LEU A 197 6.73 -3.94 -0.19
C LEU A 197 5.55 -4.12 -1.15
N VAL A 198 5.38 -5.35 -1.66
CA VAL A 198 4.40 -5.71 -2.69
C VAL A 198 2.95 -5.34 -2.33
N CYS A 199 2.59 -5.41 -1.05
CA CYS A 199 1.23 -5.15 -0.57
C CYS A 199 0.99 -3.69 -0.13
N LEU A 200 1.99 -2.82 -0.21
CA LEU A 200 1.89 -1.46 0.32
C LEU A 200 0.93 -0.61 -0.51
N GLN A 201 -0.11 -0.10 0.13
CA GLN A 201 -1.16 0.71 -0.48
C GLN A 201 -1.10 2.16 -0.01
N GLU A 202 -0.72 2.39 1.24
CA GLU A 202 -0.67 3.73 1.83
C GLU A 202 0.71 3.98 2.45
N LEU A 203 1.35 5.07 2.02
CA LEU A 203 2.63 5.52 2.56
C LEU A 203 2.51 6.97 3.02
N ASN A 204 2.64 7.19 4.32
CA ASN A 204 2.65 8.52 4.91
C ASN A 204 4.08 8.87 5.36
N LEU A 205 4.62 9.94 4.79
CA LEU A 205 5.93 10.52 5.08
C LEU A 205 5.82 12.02 5.38
N GLN A 206 4.64 12.49 5.78
CA GLN A 206 4.38 13.87 6.19
C GLN A 206 5.40 14.33 7.25
N ASP A 207 5.81 15.59 7.19
CA ASP A 207 6.71 16.23 8.17
C ASP A 207 8.02 15.43 8.35
N ASN A 208 8.80 15.42 7.28
CA ASN A 208 10.12 14.82 7.20
C ASN A 208 11.09 15.80 6.49
N GLN A 209 12.28 15.33 6.11
CA GLN A 209 13.32 16.17 5.48
C GLN A 209 13.66 15.67 4.08
N LEU A 210 12.70 15.08 3.36
CA LEU A 210 12.93 14.55 2.02
C LEU A 210 13.20 15.69 1.03
N GLU A 211 14.35 15.65 0.36
CA GLU A 211 14.71 16.65 -0.67
C GLU A 211 14.33 16.21 -2.09
N SER A 212 14.18 14.90 -2.30
CA SER A 212 13.81 14.30 -3.57
C SER A 212 13.08 12.97 -3.37
N PHE A 213 12.31 12.57 -4.39
CA PHE A 213 11.71 11.24 -4.47
C PHE A 213 12.57 10.37 -5.40
N ASN A 214 12.97 9.18 -4.94
CA ASN A 214 13.89 8.32 -5.66
C ASN A 214 13.21 7.64 -6.86
N VAL A 215 13.79 7.78 -8.06
CA VAL A 215 13.33 7.16 -9.32
C VAL A 215 13.16 5.64 -9.19
N ALA A 216 14.03 4.98 -8.42
CA ALA A 216 13.95 3.53 -8.23
C ALA A 216 12.60 3.07 -7.64
N LEU A 217 11.95 3.91 -6.82
CA LEU A 217 10.64 3.59 -6.25
C LEU A 217 9.53 3.62 -7.29
N CYS A 218 9.65 4.49 -8.29
CA CYS A 218 8.70 4.60 -9.40
C CYS A 218 8.69 3.34 -10.29
N ASN A 219 9.85 2.69 -10.41
CA ASN A 219 10.04 1.46 -11.20
C ASN A 219 9.83 0.17 -10.38
N SER A 220 9.46 0.29 -9.11
CA SER A 220 9.31 -0.84 -8.20
C SER A 220 7.89 -1.43 -8.20
N THR A 221 7.63 -2.40 -7.31
CA THR A 221 6.29 -3.00 -7.16
C THR A 221 5.20 -1.99 -6.77
N LEU A 222 5.60 -0.85 -6.19
CA LEU A 222 4.70 0.25 -5.79
C LEU A 222 3.88 0.81 -6.95
N LYS A 223 4.38 0.76 -8.19
CA LYS A 223 3.64 1.14 -9.40
C LYS A 223 2.26 0.47 -9.51
N ARG A 224 2.13 -0.74 -8.97
CA ARG A 224 0.91 -1.56 -9.05
C ARG A 224 0.11 -1.64 -7.75
N SER A 225 0.65 -1.17 -6.63
CA SER A 225 0.04 -1.32 -5.31
C SER A 225 -0.29 -0.01 -4.60
N LEU A 226 0.52 1.04 -4.78
CA LEU A 226 0.40 2.28 -4.03
C LEU A 226 -0.81 3.11 -4.49
N GLN A 227 -1.67 3.46 -3.54
CA GLN A 227 -2.94 4.18 -3.76
C GLN A 227 -2.95 5.53 -3.05
N SER A 228 -2.30 5.65 -1.90
CA SER A 228 -2.21 6.90 -1.15
C SER A 228 -0.77 7.21 -0.80
N LEU A 229 -0.33 8.42 -1.13
CA LEU A 229 1.00 8.91 -0.82
C LEU A 229 0.92 10.32 -0.26
N ASP A 230 1.41 10.48 0.97
CA ASP A 230 1.55 11.77 1.62
C ASP A 230 3.03 12.11 1.80
N LEU A 231 3.48 13.14 1.09
CA LEU A 231 4.82 13.72 1.19
C LEU A 231 4.76 15.18 1.66
N SER A 232 3.65 15.61 2.27
CA SER A 232 3.49 16.99 2.74
C SER A 232 4.54 17.38 3.79
N GLN A 233 4.83 18.67 3.92
CA GLN A 233 5.80 19.21 4.88
C GLN A 233 7.19 18.56 4.73
N ASN A 234 7.72 18.55 3.51
CA ASN A 234 9.06 18.07 3.20
C ASN A 234 9.84 19.18 2.48
N LYS A 235 10.99 18.84 1.88
CA LYS A 235 11.85 19.79 1.16
C LYS A 235 11.97 19.45 -0.32
N ILE A 236 10.98 18.76 -0.88
CA ILE A 236 11.04 18.24 -2.25
C ILE A 236 11.01 19.41 -3.23
N LYS A 237 12.00 19.47 -4.12
CA LYS A 237 12.10 20.52 -5.15
C LYS A 237 11.48 20.14 -6.49
N ALA A 238 11.54 18.86 -6.83
CA ALA A 238 10.95 18.30 -8.03
C ALA A 238 10.65 16.82 -7.81
N LEU A 239 9.63 16.33 -8.51
CA LEU A 239 9.38 14.90 -8.68
C LEU A 239 9.97 14.44 -10.02
N PRO A 240 10.52 13.22 -10.08
CA PRO A 240 10.99 12.65 -11.35
C PRO A 240 9.82 12.40 -12.32
N THR A 241 10.09 12.37 -13.62
CA THR A 241 9.05 12.11 -14.63
C THR A 241 8.40 10.74 -14.44
N GLU A 242 9.22 9.76 -14.05
CA GLU A 242 8.86 8.39 -13.75
C GLU A 242 7.89 8.29 -12.58
N PHE A 243 7.74 9.34 -11.74
CA PHE A 243 6.70 9.38 -10.70
C PHE A 243 5.30 9.13 -11.27
N CYS A 244 5.07 9.53 -12.52
CA CYS A 244 3.83 9.30 -13.26
C CYS A 244 3.58 7.81 -13.57
N TYR A 245 4.55 6.92 -13.32
CA TYR A 245 4.40 5.49 -13.43
C TYR A 245 3.56 4.89 -12.30
N LEU A 246 3.32 5.60 -11.19
CA LEU A 246 2.46 5.16 -10.09
C LEU A 246 0.97 5.21 -10.46
N GLN A 247 0.56 4.43 -11.47
CA GLN A 247 -0.76 4.51 -12.11
C GLN A 247 -1.95 4.16 -11.20
N LYS A 248 -1.70 3.50 -10.06
CA LYS A 248 -2.73 3.16 -9.07
C LYS A 248 -2.94 4.23 -8.00
N LEU A 249 -2.19 5.32 -8.05
CA LEU A 249 -2.30 6.41 -7.09
C LEU A 249 -3.66 7.12 -7.24
N VAL A 250 -4.37 7.24 -6.11
CA VAL A 250 -5.69 7.87 -6.00
C VAL A 250 -5.60 9.18 -5.19
N HIS A 251 -4.76 9.18 -4.15
CA HIS A 251 -4.54 10.32 -3.28
C HIS A 251 -3.06 10.71 -3.27
N LEU A 252 -2.78 11.97 -3.60
CA LEU A 252 -1.43 12.54 -3.55
C LEU A 252 -1.45 13.86 -2.80
N LYS A 253 -0.67 13.94 -1.72
CA LYS A 253 -0.44 15.18 -0.98
C LYS A 253 1.03 15.57 -1.04
N LEU A 254 1.28 16.80 -1.46
CA LEU A 254 2.58 17.41 -1.67
C LEU A 254 2.65 18.81 -1.01
N ASP A 255 1.73 19.11 -0.11
CA ASP A 255 1.61 20.43 0.51
C ASP A 255 2.89 20.83 1.25
N ASP A 256 3.16 22.12 1.37
CA ASP A 256 4.30 22.65 2.13
C ASP A 256 5.64 22.01 1.72
N ASN A 257 5.94 22.03 0.42
CA ASN A 257 7.21 21.61 -0.15
C ASN A 257 7.87 22.78 -0.90
N ASN A 258 8.96 22.50 -1.63
CA ASN A 258 9.66 23.49 -2.46
C ASN A 258 9.51 23.20 -3.96
N LEU A 259 8.38 22.60 -4.37
CA LEU A 259 8.19 22.19 -5.75
C LEU A 259 8.20 23.39 -6.69
N ILE A 260 9.14 23.39 -7.63
CA ILE A 260 9.22 24.42 -8.69
C ILE A 260 8.53 23.99 -9.99
N ARG A 261 8.20 22.71 -10.11
CA ARG A 261 7.46 22.14 -11.24
C ARG A 261 6.83 20.80 -10.86
N LEU A 262 5.71 20.50 -11.49
CA LEU A 262 5.15 19.14 -11.54
C LEU A 262 5.75 18.38 -12.74
N PRO A 263 5.81 17.04 -12.70
CA PRO A 263 6.28 16.25 -13.83
C PRO A 263 5.37 16.47 -15.05
N PHE A 264 5.96 16.68 -16.23
CA PHE A 264 5.20 17.05 -17.42
C PHE A 264 4.25 15.95 -17.92
N LYS A 265 4.40 14.71 -17.44
CA LYS A 265 3.52 13.57 -17.70
C LYS A 265 2.49 13.30 -16.60
N ILE A 266 2.21 14.26 -15.71
CA ILE A 266 1.28 14.07 -14.58
C ILE A 266 -0.09 13.54 -15.02
N GLY A 267 -0.55 13.88 -16.24
CA GLY A 267 -1.77 13.37 -16.86
C GLY A 267 -1.83 11.84 -17.05
N GLN A 268 -0.72 11.12 -16.93
CA GLN A 268 -0.69 9.64 -16.97
C GLN A 268 -1.26 9.00 -15.69
N LEU A 269 -1.38 9.75 -14.59
CA LEU A 269 -1.99 9.29 -13.34
C LEU A 269 -3.53 9.24 -13.46
N SER A 270 -4.03 8.33 -14.30
CA SER A 270 -5.45 8.25 -14.67
C SER A 270 -6.41 7.88 -13.54
N HIS A 271 -5.90 7.32 -12.44
CA HIS A 271 -6.71 6.98 -11.25
C HIS A 271 -6.65 8.05 -10.16
N LEU A 272 -5.86 9.12 -10.35
CA LEU A 272 -5.72 10.17 -9.36
C LEU A 272 -7.04 10.94 -9.24
N ARG A 273 -7.54 11.04 -8.01
CA ARG A 273 -8.80 11.75 -7.69
C ARG A 273 -8.56 12.94 -6.77
N PHE A 274 -7.58 12.86 -5.90
CA PHE A 274 -7.27 13.90 -4.92
C PHE A 274 -5.81 14.32 -5.08
N LEU A 275 -5.60 15.58 -5.42
CA LEU A 275 -4.28 16.18 -5.56
C LEU A 275 -4.19 17.45 -4.73
N SER A 276 -3.27 17.47 -3.78
CA SER A 276 -2.98 18.65 -2.96
C SER A 276 -1.52 19.03 -3.15
N VAL A 277 -1.27 20.25 -3.65
CA VAL A 277 0.07 20.82 -3.88
C VAL A 277 0.12 22.24 -3.34
N ALA A 278 -0.57 22.50 -2.23
CA ALA A 278 -0.64 23.82 -1.63
C ALA A 278 0.75 24.24 -1.11
N ARG A 279 0.99 25.56 -1.00
CA ARG A 279 2.18 26.17 -0.38
C ARG A 279 3.49 25.64 -0.99
N ASN A 280 3.55 25.65 -2.32
CA ASN A 280 4.73 25.31 -3.10
C ASN A 280 5.19 26.53 -3.93
N LYS A 281 6.09 26.33 -4.90
CA LYS A 281 6.70 27.39 -5.71
C LYS A 281 6.45 27.18 -7.21
N LEU A 282 5.26 26.68 -7.57
CA LEU A 282 4.91 26.37 -8.96
C LEU A 282 4.63 27.66 -9.76
N PRO A 283 5.41 27.97 -10.82
CA PRO A 283 5.14 29.10 -11.71
C PRO A 283 4.06 28.78 -12.75
N PHE A 284 3.93 27.51 -13.14
CA PHE A 284 2.98 27.01 -14.15
C PHE A 284 2.68 25.52 -13.95
N LEU A 285 1.56 25.06 -14.50
CA LEU A 285 1.18 23.65 -14.61
C LEU A 285 1.59 23.07 -15.98
N PRO A 286 1.92 21.78 -16.09
CA PRO A 286 2.26 21.17 -17.38
C PRO A 286 1.03 20.98 -18.29
N SER A 287 1.21 20.95 -19.61
CA SER A 287 0.12 20.76 -20.59
C SER A 287 -0.73 19.50 -20.36
N GLU A 288 -0.10 18.39 -19.95
CA GLU A 288 -0.79 17.14 -19.66
C GLU A 288 -1.67 17.19 -18.40
N PHE A 289 -1.56 18.25 -17.57
CA PHE A 289 -2.43 18.45 -16.41
C PHE A 289 -3.91 18.52 -16.82
N ALA A 290 -4.20 19.04 -18.02
CA ALA A 290 -5.54 19.09 -18.60
C ALA A 290 -6.17 17.70 -18.85
N LYS A 291 -5.39 16.60 -18.81
CA LYS A 291 -5.90 15.23 -18.98
C LYS A 291 -6.33 14.56 -17.68
N LEU A 292 -6.06 15.18 -16.53
CA LEU A 292 -6.47 14.64 -15.24
C LEU A 292 -7.99 14.76 -15.04
N SER A 293 -8.54 13.89 -14.18
CA SER A 293 -9.95 13.89 -13.80
C SER A 293 -10.05 13.80 -12.27
N LEU A 294 -9.95 14.96 -11.63
CA LEU A 294 -9.88 15.09 -10.18
C LEU A 294 -11.26 15.33 -9.58
N GLU A 295 -11.45 14.81 -8.37
CA GLU A 295 -12.57 15.18 -7.49
C GLU A 295 -12.20 16.42 -6.69
N SER A 296 -10.95 16.51 -6.22
CA SER A 296 -10.44 17.63 -5.45
C SER A 296 -9.02 18.02 -5.82
N LEU A 297 -8.84 19.33 -6.01
CA LEU A 297 -7.58 19.97 -6.32
C LEU A 297 -7.32 21.14 -5.37
N ASP A 298 -6.18 21.12 -4.70
CA ASP A 298 -5.67 22.24 -3.92
C ASP A 298 -4.32 22.70 -4.48
N LEU A 299 -4.28 23.96 -4.91
CA LEU A 299 -3.09 24.64 -5.41
C LEU A 299 -2.79 25.93 -4.62
N PHE A 300 -3.47 26.15 -3.50
CA PHE A 300 -3.41 27.39 -2.74
C PHE A 300 -1.98 27.75 -2.34
N GLY A 301 -1.60 29.02 -2.48
CA GLY A 301 -0.30 29.51 -2.01
C GLY A 301 0.88 29.08 -2.88
N ASN A 302 0.65 28.82 -4.17
CA ASN A 302 1.69 28.78 -5.20
C ASN A 302 1.86 30.15 -5.85
N TYR A 303 3.07 30.45 -6.31
CA TYR A 303 3.38 31.70 -7.02
C TYR A 303 3.28 31.49 -8.55
N PHE A 304 2.05 31.52 -9.07
CA PHE A 304 1.81 31.40 -10.50
C PHE A 304 2.20 32.69 -11.24
N GLU A 305 2.99 32.55 -12.31
CA GLU A 305 3.37 33.69 -13.15
C GLU A 305 2.23 34.10 -14.07
N GLN A 306 2.12 35.38 -14.38
CA GLN A 306 1.13 35.85 -15.36
C GLN A 306 1.46 35.28 -16.74
N PRO A 307 0.49 34.64 -17.42
CA PRO A 307 0.72 34.01 -18.71
C PRO A 307 1.02 35.07 -19.77
N LYS A 308 2.04 34.80 -20.60
CA LYS A 308 2.50 35.68 -21.68
C LYS A 308 2.39 34.94 -23.03
N PRO A 309 1.18 34.71 -23.55
CA PRO A 309 0.96 33.87 -24.72
C PRO A 309 1.63 34.43 -26.00
N LEU A 310 1.81 35.75 -26.06
CA LEU A 310 2.31 36.50 -27.22
C LEU A 310 3.85 36.55 -27.31
N VAL A 311 4.58 36.10 -26.29
CA VAL A 311 6.06 36.05 -26.30
C VAL A 311 6.47 34.59 -26.15
N PRO A 312 6.38 33.78 -27.23
CA PRO A 312 6.77 32.39 -27.17
C PRO A 312 8.29 32.26 -27.11
N ASP A 313 8.76 31.23 -26.41
CA ASP A 313 10.15 30.81 -26.44
C ASP A 313 10.34 29.81 -27.59
N ILE A 314 11.10 30.19 -28.62
CA ILE A 314 11.21 29.45 -29.88
C ILE A 314 12.56 28.75 -29.94
N HIS A 315 12.54 27.43 -29.72
CA HIS A 315 13.70 26.53 -29.88
C HIS A 315 13.52 25.68 -31.13
N LEU A 316 13.48 26.29 -32.30
CA LEU A 316 13.36 25.56 -33.57
C LEU A 316 14.72 25.42 -34.25
N GLN A 317 15.19 24.18 -34.39
CA GLN A 317 16.38 23.84 -35.19
C GLN A 317 15.95 23.32 -36.56
N ILE A 318 16.48 23.91 -37.63
CA ILE A 318 16.25 23.48 -39.02
C ILE A 318 17.62 23.35 -39.70
N PRO A 319 17.98 22.19 -40.27
CA PRO A 319 17.19 20.95 -40.35
C PRO A 319 17.03 20.25 -38.99
N LEU A 320 15.97 19.47 -38.85
CA LEU A 320 15.75 18.63 -37.66
C LEU A 320 16.87 17.59 -37.54
N THR A 321 17.26 17.26 -36.31
CA THR A 321 18.20 16.16 -36.07
C THR A 321 17.58 14.81 -36.44
N LEU A 322 18.43 13.81 -36.75
CA LEU A 322 17.96 12.45 -37.02
C LEU A 322 17.13 11.89 -35.85
N LEU A 323 17.47 12.25 -34.61
CA LEU A 323 16.74 11.86 -33.40
C LEU A 323 15.32 12.43 -33.38
N GLU A 324 15.16 13.72 -33.68
CA GLU A 324 13.83 14.33 -33.73
C GLU A 324 12.99 13.74 -34.88
N TYR A 325 13.63 13.45 -36.03
CA TYR A 325 12.98 12.83 -37.16
C TYR A 325 12.51 11.40 -36.84
N SER A 326 13.36 10.60 -36.20
CA SER A 326 13.02 9.23 -35.79
C SER A 326 11.92 9.24 -34.72
N ALA A 327 12.01 10.08 -33.69
CA ALA A 327 11.00 10.19 -32.65
C ALA A 327 9.62 10.61 -33.20
N ARG A 328 9.59 11.62 -34.08
CA ARG A 328 8.36 12.05 -34.74
C ARG A 328 7.80 10.96 -35.65
N ALA A 329 8.65 10.26 -36.40
CA ALA A 329 8.23 9.16 -37.25
C ALA A 329 7.62 8.02 -36.43
N THR A 330 8.26 7.61 -35.32
CA THR A 330 7.76 6.55 -34.44
C THR A 330 6.35 6.84 -33.94
N ILE A 331 6.08 8.06 -33.46
CA ILE A 331 4.74 8.43 -32.99
C ILE A 331 3.75 8.56 -34.15
N ASN A 332 4.13 9.21 -35.25
CA ASN A 332 3.25 9.44 -36.41
C ASN A 332 2.78 8.12 -37.04
N TYR A 333 3.67 7.14 -37.16
CA TYR A 333 3.36 5.81 -37.70
C TYR A 333 2.84 4.84 -36.63
N ARG A 334 2.65 5.29 -35.37
CA ARG A 334 2.19 4.48 -34.24
C ARG A 334 2.99 3.19 -34.08
N ILE A 335 4.30 3.26 -34.30
CA ILE A 335 5.17 2.10 -34.19
C ILE A 335 5.20 1.68 -32.72
N PRO A 336 4.85 0.42 -32.38
CA PRO A 336 5.01 -0.07 -31.03
C PRO A 336 6.49 -0.01 -30.67
N TYR A 337 6.82 0.73 -29.62
CA TYR A 337 8.18 0.88 -29.16
C TYR A 337 8.36 0.14 -27.84
N ASP A 338 9.20 -0.88 -27.89
CA ASP A 338 9.77 -1.58 -26.74
C ASP A 338 11.29 -1.64 -26.97
N CYS A 339 12.07 -1.90 -25.94
CA CYS A 339 13.53 -1.99 -26.02
C CYS A 339 14.03 -3.06 -27.01
N HIS A 340 13.13 -3.92 -27.50
CA HIS A 340 13.38 -4.94 -28.50
C HIS A 340 13.15 -4.49 -29.95
N ILE A 341 12.44 -3.38 -30.19
CA ILE A 341 12.05 -2.92 -31.53
C ILE A 341 12.83 -1.66 -31.92
N LEU A 342 12.99 -0.74 -30.97
CA LEU A 342 13.73 0.51 -31.16
C LEU A 342 14.96 0.57 -30.26
N PRO A 343 15.99 1.33 -30.65
CA PRO A 343 17.11 1.60 -29.79
C PRO A 343 16.65 2.14 -28.44
N TYR A 344 17.20 1.62 -27.35
CA TYR A 344 16.83 1.99 -25.98
C TYR A 344 16.81 3.52 -25.76
N HIS A 345 17.82 4.23 -26.25
CA HIS A 345 17.90 5.70 -26.15
C HIS A 345 16.70 6.40 -26.80
N LEU A 346 16.23 5.91 -27.94
CA LEU A 346 15.05 6.48 -28.60
C LEU A 346 13.76 6.19 -27.80
N CYS A 347 13.65 5.01 -27.18
CA CYS A 347 12.52 4.72 -26.29
C CYS A 347 12.51 5.64 -25.07
N ASP A 348 13.67 5.83 -24.43
CA ASP A 348 13.83 6.73 -23.28
C ASP A 348 13.52 8.18 -23.65
N ASP A 349 14.02 8.66 -24.80
CA ASP A 349 13.72 9.99 -25.32
C ASP A 349 12.22 10.17 -25.60
N LEU A 350 11.57 9.17 -26.20
CA LEU A 350 10.11 9.17 -26.42
C LEU A 350 9.33 9.17 -25.09
N GLU A 351 9.81 8.42 -24.10
CA GLU A 351 9.28 8.44 -22.74
C GLU A 351 9.50 9.78 -22.04
N MET A 352 10.54 10.54 -22.39
CA MET A 352 10.79 11.87 -21.84
C MET A 352 10.29 13.02 -22.72
N SER A 353 9.69 12.71 -23.88
CA SER A 353 9.22 13.71 -24.83
C SER A 353 7.98 14.45 -24.34
N LYS A 354 7.95 15.76 -24.62
CA LYS A 354 6.75 16.58 -24.44
C LYS A 354 5.82 16.37 -25.64
N THR A 355 4.54 16.58 -25.44
CA THR A 355 3.51 16.39 -26.46
C THR A 355 3.05 17.73 -27.02
N CYS A 356 3.12 17.87 -28.34
CA CYS A 356 2.43 18.94 -29.05
C CYS A 356 0.93 18.66 -29.06
N GLN A 357 0.10 19.70 -29.20
CA GLN A 357 -1.35 19.57 -29.39
C GLN A 357 -1.73 18.71 -30.61
N CYS A 358 -0.88 18.65 -31.65
CA CYS A 358 -1.10 17.77 -32.80
C CYS A 358 -0.75 16.29 -32.54
N GLY A 359 -0.28 15.97 -31.32
CA GLY A 359 0.11 14.61 -30.91
C GLY A 359 1.57 14.25 -31.19
N ARG A 360 2.35 15.11 -31.87
CA ARG A 360 3.78 14.87 -32.13
C ARG A 360 4.64 15.05 -30.88
N ALA A 361 5.68 14.23 -30.75
CA ALA A 361 6.74 14.44 -29.76
C ALA A 361 7.53 15.72 -30.06
N CYS A 362 7.89 16.40 -28.98
CA CYS A 362 8.75 17.57 -28.92
C CYS A 362 9.90 17.24 -27.96
N LEU A 363 11.09 16.94 -28.48
CA LEU A 363 12.28 16.71 -27.65
C LEU A 363 13.02 18.03 -27.44
N THR A 364 13.89 18.38 -28.39
CA THR A 364 14.74 19.58 -28.36
C THR A 364 14.24 20.67 -29.30
N CYS A 365 13.41 20.31 -30.30
CA CYS A 365 12.86 21.25 -31.27
C CYS A 365 11.39 21.57 -30.97
N PHE A 366 11.12 22.69 -30.29
CA PHE A 366 9.78 23.09 -29.88
C PHE A 366 9.61 24.61 -29.71
N ILE A 367 8.37 25.05 -29.76
CA ILE A 367 7.93 26.38 -29.30
C ILE A 367 7.23 26.17 -27.96
N GLN A 368 7.57 26.98 -26.96
CA GLN A 368 6.96 26.97 -25.64
C GLN A 368 6.21 28.27 -25.39
N THR A 369 4.99 28.19 -24.85
CA THR A 369 4.22 29.37 -24.42
C THR A 369 3.36 29.06 -23.21
N THR A 370 2.91 30.11 -22.50
CA THR A 370 2.02 30.00 -21.35
C THR A 370 0.64 30.53 -21.66
N VAL A 371 -0.40 29.78 -21.27
CA VAL A 371 -1.80 30.16 -21.44
C VAL A 371 -2.58 29.97 -20.15
N THR A 372 -3.67 30.72 -19.95
CA THR A 372 -4.59 30.47 -18.84
C THR A 372 -5.41 29.20 -19.10
N MET A 373 -5.66 28.42 -18.04
CA MET A 373 -6.64 27.34 -18.04
C MET A 373 -7.54 27.45 -16.81
N ASN A 374 -8.84 27.23 -17.01
CA ASN A 374 -9.79 27.08 -15.92
C ASN A 374 -9.65 25.71 -15.25
N LEU A 375 -9.38 25.68 -13.94
CA LEU A 375 -9.14 24.46 -13.19
C LEU A 375 -10.38 23.57 -13.01
N HIS A 376 -11.59 24.13 -13.13
CA HIS A 376 -12.83 23.35 -13.08
C HIS A 376 -12.99 22.40 -14.26
N SER A 377 -12.24 22.60 -15.35
CA SER A 377 -12.18 21.63 -16.45
C SER A 377 -11.51 20.31 -16.05
N VAL A 378 -10.68 20.33 -15.00
CA VAL A 378 -9.89 19.19 -14.52
C VAL A 378 -10.43 18.64 -13.20
N ALA A 379 -10.98 19.50 -12.33
CA ALA A 379 -11.39 19.12 -10.98
C ALA A 379 -12.82 19.61 -10.63
N HIS A 380 -13.58 18.77 -9.92
CA HIS A 380 -14.92 19.15 -9.44
C HIS A 380 -14.83 20.21 -8.33
N THR A 381 -13.98 19.96 -7.34
CA THR A 381 -13.69 20.90 -6.25
C THR A 381 -12.29 21.49 -6.44
N VAL A 382 -12.21 22.81 -6.49
CA VAL A 382 -10.95 23.56 -6.60
C VAL A 382 -10.87 24.49 -5.41
N VAL A 383 -9.83 24.34 -4.58
CA VAL A 383 -9.49 25.33 -3.56
C VAL A 383 -8.87 26.54 -4.28
N LEU A 384 -9.30 27.74 -3.90
CA LEU A 384 -8.86 29.00 -4.51
C LEU A 384 -7.33 29.04 -4.66
N VAL A 385 -6.86 29.41 -5.86
CA VAL A 385 -5.44 29.37 -6.21
C VAL A 385 -4.67 30.48 -5.50
N ASP A 386 -5.32 31.62 -5.30
CA ASP A 386 -4.80 32.82 -4.67
C ASP A 386 -5.78 33.41 -3.64
N ASN A 387 -5.32 34.42 -2.91
CA ASN A 387 -6.15 35.19 -1.97
C ASN A 387 -7.22 36.06 -2.68
N MET A 388 -7.25 36.08 -4.01
CA MET A 388 -8.14 36.91 -4.83
C MET A 388 -9.31 36.10 -5.43
N GLY A 389 -9.38 34.79 -5.18
CA GLY A 389 -10.51 33.96 -5.59
C GLY A 389 -10.41 33.39 -7.00
N GLY A 390 -9.23 33.44 -7.64
CA GLY A 390 -9.02 32.90 -8.97
C GLY A 390 -9.08 31.37 -9.00
N THR A 391 -9.78 30.82 -9.99
CA THR A 391 -9.80 29.39 -10.32
C THR A 391 -9.07 29.09 -11.63
N GLU A 392 -8.29 30.06 -12.12
CA GLU A 392 -7.47 29.94 -13.31
C GLU A 392 -6.00 29.76 -12.94
N ALA A 393 -5.28 28.95 -13.71
CA ALA A 393 -3.84 28.76 -13.54
C ALA A 393 -3.13 28.79 -14.91
N PRO A 394 -1.88 29.30 -14.97
CA PRO A 394 -1.08 29.26 -16.18
C PRO A 394 -0.61 27.82 -16.47
N ILE A 395 -0.82 27.40 -17.71
CA ILE A 395 -0.33 26.15 -18.27
C ILE A 395 0.79 26.40 -19.26
N LEU A 396 1.82 25.57 -19.17
CA LEU A 396 2.92 25.52 -20.11
C LEU A 396 2.61 24.57 -21.26
N CYS A 397 2.47 25.12 -22.46
CA CYS A 397 2.19 24.40 -23.69
C CYS A 397 3.43 24.29 -24.59
N TYR A 398 3.51 23.20 -25.35
CA TYR A 398 4.59 22.91 -26.29
C TYR A 398 4.03 22.71 -27.70
N PHE A 399 4.74 23.20 -28.72
CA PHE A 399 4.35 23.07 -30.12
C PHE A 399 5.53 22.61 -30.98
N CYS A 400 5.28 21.69 -31.92
CA CYS A 400 6.33 21.11 -32.77
C CYS A 400 6.75 21.98 -33.96
N SER A 401 5.98 23.02 -34.28
CA SER A 401 6.18 23.89 -35.44
C SER A 401 5.46 25.23 -35.26
N LEU A 402 5.89 26.24 -36.03
CA LEU A 402 5.24 27.55 -36.09
C LEU A 402 3.77 27.43 -36.55
N THR A 403 3.47 26.52 -37.48
CA THR A 403 2.11 26.27 -37.95
C THR A 403 1.17 25.79 -36.83
N CYS A 404 1.62 24.87 -35.98
CA CYS A 404 0.82 24.43 -34.84
C CYS A 404 0.62 25.54 -33.81
N TYR A 405 1.64 26.38 -33.59
CA TYR A 405 1.54 27.52 -32.69
C TYR A 405 0.55 28.59 -33.22
N SER A 406 0.63 28.94 -34.51
CA SER A 406 -0.32 29.89 -35.13
C SER A 406 -1.76 29.39 -35.07
N GLN A 407 -2.01 28.12 -35.42
CA GLN A 407 -3.34 27.53 -35.33
C GLN A 407 -3.90 27.53 -33.90
N PHE A 408 -3.02 27.32 -32.90
CA PHE A 408 -3.38 27.39 -31.50
C PHE A 408 -3.73 28.81 -31.07
N LEU A 409 -2.91 29.80 -31.44
CA LEU A 409 -3.17 31.21 -31.16
C LEU A 409 -4.49 31.67 -31.79
N ASP A 410 -4.76 31.30 -33.04
CA ASP A 410 -6.01 31.69 -33.72
C ASP A 410 -7.24 31.17 -32.94
N ARG A 411 -7.19 29.92 -32.46
CA ARG A 411 -8.26 29.34 -31.63
C ARG A 411 -8.36 30.03 -30.26
N HIS A 412 -7.24 30.28 -29.59
CA HIS A 412 -7.25 30.94 -28.29
C HIS A 412 -7.74 32.39 -28.37
N LEU A 413 -7.35 33.13 -29.40
CA LEU A 413 -7.79 34.51 -29.61
C LEU A 413 -9.28 34.57 -29.99
N GLN A 414 -9.80 33.54 -30.67
CA GLN A 414 -11.23 33.40 -30.93
C GLN A 414 -12.04 33.04 -29.68
N SER A 415 -11.48 32.29 -28.70
CA SER A 415 -12.18 31.92 -27.47
C SER A 415 -12.17 33.00 -26.38
N VAL A 416 -11.30 34.01 -26.52
CA VAL A 416 -11.16 35.13 -25.57
C VAL A 416 -11.97 36.36 -26.02
N ARG A 417 -12.49 36.37 -27.25
CA ARG A 417 -13.53 37.30 -27.72
C ARG A 417 -14.91 36.75 -27.39
#